data_AF-A0A952WVL6-F1
#
_entry.id   AF-A0A952WVL6-F1
#
_cell.length_a   1.000
_cell.length_b   1.000
_cell.length_c   1.000
_cell.angle_alpha   90.00
_cell.angle_beta   90.00
_cell.angle_gamma   90.00
#
_symmetry.space_group_name_H-M   'P 1'
#
loop_
_entity.id
_entity.type
_entity.pdbx_description
1 polymer ?
#
loop_
_entity_poly.entity_id
_entity_poly.type
_entity_poly.pdbx_seq_one_letter_code
_entity_poly.pdbx_strand_id
1 'polypeptide(L)'
;MTTTTNAPLETLRDGGLKATIWKNSGDNGAFYSVRLTRTWKDEQGQYHDSDSFSGSELLRIARLANLAYDAIRAYRSGESDEAA
;
A
#
# COMPACT_ATOMS: atom_id res chain seq x y z
N MET A 1 10.68 -8.08 23.80
CA MET A 1 10.52 -8.18 22.33
C MET A 1 9.03 -8.15 22.02
N THR A 2 8.48 -7.00 21.63
CA THR A 2 7.08 -6.89 21.20
C THR A 2 7.08 -6.71 19.68
N THR A 3 6.97 -7.82 18.95
CA THR A 3 6.69 -7.79 17.52
C THR A 3 5.22 -7.42 17.35
N THR A 4 4.92 -6.11 17.34
CA THR A 4 3.64 -5.62 16.85
C THR A 4 3.53 -6.11 15.41
N THR A 5 2.61 -7.04 15.14
CA THR A 5 2.27 -7.45 13.78
C THR A 5 1.88 -6.19 13.04
N ASN A 6 2.81 -5.69 12.25
CA ASN A 6 2.59 -4.53 11.41
C ASN A 6 1.49 -5.01 10.44
N ALA A 7 0.30 -4.44 10.56
CA ALA A 7 -0.80 -4.74 9.65
C ALA A 7 -0.81 -3.64 8.60
N PRO A 8 -1.19 -3.95 7.35
CA PRO A 8 -1.38 -2.90 6.36
C PRO A 8 -2.44 -1.91 6.87
N LEU A 9 -2.12 -0.63 6.80
CA LEU A 9 -3.04 0.45 7.15
C LEU A 9 -4.23 0.47 6.20
N GLU A 10 -3.95 0.35 4.90
CA GLU A 10 -4.95 0.33 3.85
C GLU A 10 -4.44 -0.45 2.65
N THR A 11 -5.33 -1.05 1.86
CA THR A 11 -4.99 -1.65 0.56
C THR A 11 -5.98 -1.19 -0.50
N LEU A 12 -5.49 -0.40 -1.44
CA LEU A 12 -6.23 0.05 -2.61
C LEU A 12 -6.07 -0.99 -3.73
N ARG A 13 -7.14 -1.27 -4.49
CA ARG A 13 -7.13 -2.30 -5.53
C ARG A 13 -7.71 -1.81 -6.85
N ASP A 14 -7.14 -2.31 -7.93
CA ASP A 14 -7.67 -2.23 -9.28
C ASP A 14 -7.49 -3.60 -9.95
N GLY A 15 -8.52 -4.45 -9.86
CA GLY A 15 -8.46 -5.85 -10.27
C GLY A 15 -7.36 -6.62 -9.53
N GLY A 16 -6.46 -7.25 -10.28
CA GLY A 16 -5.29 -7.95 -9.73
C GLY A 16 -4.19 -7.01 -9.21
N LEU A 17 -4.25 -5.70 -9.47
CA LEU A 17 -3.25 -4.75 -8.99
C LEU A 17 -3.65 -4.20 -7.62
N LYS A 18 -2.67 -3.96 -6.74
CA LYS A 18 -2.91 -3.36 -5.43
C LYS A 18 -1.78 -2.42 -5.00
N ALA A 19 -2.15 -1.38 -4.27
CA ALA A 19 -1.25 -0.54 -3.49
C ALA A 19 -1.54 -0.78 -2.01
N THR A 20 -0.60 -1.39 -1.29
CA THR A 20 -0.72 -1.66 0.14
C THR A 20 0.08 -0.62 0.91
N ILE A 21 -0.62 0.15 1.75
CA ILE A 21 -0.07 1.23 2.57
C ILE A 21 0.21 0.69 3.96
N TRP A 22 1.37 1.05 4.52
CA TRP A 22 1.82 0.67 5.85
C TRP A 22 2.17 1.91 6.65
N LYS A 23 1.76 1.95 7.91
CA LYS A 23 2.21 2.95 8.87
C LYS A 23 3.25 2.30 9.77
N ASN A 24 4.47 2.83 9.73
CA ASN A 24 5.60 2.32 10.48
C ASN A 24 6.01 3.34 11.55
N SER A 25 6.49 2.84 12.68
CA SER A 25 7.11 3.68 13.71
C SER A 25 8.64 3.68 13.51
N GLY A 26 9.26 4.85 13.57
CA GLY A 26 10.71 5.01 13.57
C GLY A 26 11.16 6.05 14.59
N ASP A 27 12.47 6.16 14.80
CA ASP A 27 13.07 7.05 15.81
C ASP A 27 12.73 8.53 15.59
N ASN A 28 12.46 8.91 14.33
CA ASN A 28 12.10 10.27 13.93
C ASN A 28 10.58 10.47 13.74
N GLY A 29 9.76 9.56 14.28
CA GLY A 29 8.30 9.59 14.15
C GLY A 29 7.74 8.56 13.17
N ALA A 30 6.42 8.56 13.03
CA ALA A 30 5.73 7.63 12.14
C ALA A 30 5.98 7.99 10.67
N PHE A 31 6.20 6.98 9.84
CA PHE A 31 6.35 7.14 8.40
C PHE A 31 5.50 6.12 7.64
N TYR A 32 5.11 6.49 6.42
CA TYR A 32 4.23 5.69 5.58
C TYR A 32 5.03 5.07 4.43
N SER A 33 4.82 3.79 4.16
CA SER A 33 5.38 3.12 2.98
C SER A 33 4.27 2.50 2.15
N VAL A 34 4.50 2.35 0.83
CA VAL A 34 3.54 1.78 -0.11
C VAL A 34 4.21 0.66 -0.88
N ARG A 35 3.55 -0.49 -0.97
CA ARG A 35 3.94 -1.61 -1.84
C ARG A 35 2.95 -1.77 -2.98
N LEU A 36 3.41 -1.55 -4.20
CA LEU A 36 2.65 -1.81 -5.42
C LEU A 36 2.90 -3.26 -5.85
N THR A 37 1.84 -4.01 -6.13
CA THR A 37 1.96 -5.42 -6.52
C THR A 37 0.84 -5.84 -7.47
N ARG A 38 1.11 -6.86 -8.28
CA ARG A 38 0.13 -7.61 -9.06
C ARG A 38 -0.07 -8.98 -8.42
N THR A 39 -1.30 -9.27 -8.04
CA THR A 39 -1.75 -10.60 -7.64
C THR A 39 -2.25 -11.38 -8.86
N TRP A 40 -1.75 -12.60 -9.03
CA TRP A 40 -2.16 -13.52 -10.08
C TRP A 40 -2.35 -14.92 -9.49
N LYS A 41 -3.05 -15.80 -10.21
CA LYS A 41 -3.32 -17.18 -9.79
C LYS A 41 -2.54 -18.12 -10.71
N ASP A 42 -1.80 -19.06 -10.14
CA ASP A 42 -1.07 -20.06 -10.90
C ASP A 42 -1.99 -21.21 -11.38
N GLU A 43 -1.39 -22.16 -12.10
CA GLU A 43 -2.09 -23.34 -12.62
C GLU A 43 -2.60 -24.28 -11.51
N GLN A 44 -1.94 -24.28 -10.35
CA GLN A 44 -2.34 -25.05 -9.16
C GLN A 44 -3.43 -24.33 -8.36
N GLY A 45 -3.80 -23.12 -8.78
CA GLY A 45 -4.81 -22.29 -8.16
C GLY A 45 -4.34 -21.50 -6.94
N GLN A 46 -3.03 -21.39 -6.71
CA GLN A 46 -2.44 -20.60 -5.65
C GLN A 46 -2.27 -19.14 -6.10
N TYR A 47 -2.49 -18.21 -5.17
CA TYR A 47 -2.32 -16.79 -5.42
C TYR A 47 -0.87 -16.37 -5.13
N HIS A 48 -0.30 -15.61 -6.06
CA HIS A 48 1.05 -15.08 -5.98
C HIS A 48 1.04 -13.57 -6.20
N ASP A 49 2.00 -12.89 -5.57
CA ASP A 49 2.25 -11.47 -5.80
C ASP A 49 3.53 -11.28 -6.63
N SER A 50 3.53 -10.31 -7.53
CA SER A 50 4.68 -9.86 -8.30
C SER A 50 4.79 -8.33 -8.27
N ASP A 51 6.00 -7.83 -8.41
CA ASP A 51 6.35 -6.41 -8.58
C ASP A 51 6.68 -6.07 -10.05
N SER A 52 6.49 -7.02 -10.97
CA SER A 52 6.65 -6.84 -12.40
C SER A 52 5.30 -6.53 -13.07
N PHE A 53 5.26 -5.46 -13.85
CA PHE A 53 4.04 -4.97 -14.51
C PHE A 53 4.20 -5.00 -16.03
N SER A 54 3.14 -5.38 -16.72
CA SER A 54 3.05 -5.26 -18.18
C SER A 54 2.76 -3.82 -18.60
N GLY A 55 2.99 -3.50 -19.88
CA GLY A 55 2.76 -2.15 -20.42
C GLY A 55 1.32 -1.65 -20.24
N SER A 56 0.32 -2.54 -20.32
CA SER A 56 -1.10 -2.20 -20.12
C SER A 56 -1.47 -1.94 -18.66
N GLU A 57 -0.60 -2.33 -17.72
CA GLU A 57 -0.82 -2.15 -16.29
C GLU A 57 -0.24 -0.82 -15.77
N LEU A 58 0.67 -0.18 -16.52
CA LEU A 58 1.43 0.98 -16.05
C LEU A 58 0.53 2.17 -15.66
N LEU A 59 -0.50 2.50 -16.47
CA LEU A 59 -1.40 3.62 -16.15
C LEU A 59 -2.28 3.32 -14.93
N ARG A 60 -2.62 2.05 -14.71
CA ARG A 60 -3.40 1.62 -13.54
C ARG A 60 -2.55 1.67 -12.28
N ILE A 61 -1.27 1.27 -12.38
CA ILE A 61 -0.28 1.45 -11.31
C ILE A 61 -0.08 2.93 -10.99
N ALA A 62 0.06 3.79 -12.00
CA ALA A 62 0.19 5.23 -11.78
C ALA A 62 -1.04 5.80 -11.04
N ARG A 63 -2.25 5.36 -11.42
CA ARG A 63 -3.47 5.75 -10.70
C ARG A 63 -3.48 5.24 -9.26
N LEU A 64 -3.10 3.99 -9.01
CA LEU A 64 -3.00 3.43 -7.66
C LEU A 64 -1.96 4.17 -6.81
N ALA A 65 -0.84 4.59 -7.40
CA ALA A 65 0.16 5.40 -6.73
C ALA A 65 -0.39 6.79 -6.34
N ASN A 66 -1.13 7.45 -7.23
CA ASN A 66 -1.79 8.73 -6.92
C ASN A 66 -2.81 8.58 -5.79
N LEU A 67 -3.66 7.56 -5.84
CA LEU A 67 -4.64 7.30 -4.77
C LEU A 67 -3.96 7.02 -3.43
N ALA A 68 -2.86 6.25 -3.43
CA ALA A 68 -2.10 5.99 -2.22
C ALA A 68 -1.45 7.26 -1.65
N TYR A 69 -0.96 8.15 -2.52
CA TYR A 69 -0.44 9.45 -2.11
C TYR A 69 -1.52 10.30 -1.43
N ASP A 70 -2.72 10.39 -2.02
CA ASP A 70 -3.83 11.15 -1.46
C ASP A 70 -4.28 10.56 -0.10
N ALA A 71 -4.38 9.23 0.00
CA ALA A 71 -4.71 8.56 1.25
C ALA A 71 -3.68 8.86 2.36
N ILE A 72 -2.38 8.79 2.06
CA ILE A 72 -1.32 9.13 3.03
C ILE A 72 -1.43 10.58 3.49
N ARG A 73 -1.77 11.52 2.60
CA ARG A 73 -1.98 12.92 3.00
C ARG A 73 -3.16 13.08 3.94
N ALA A 74 -4.26 12.38 3.67
CA ALA A 74 -5.44 12.39 4.53
C ALA A 74 -5.13 11.81 5.93
N TYR A 75 -4.36 10.73 6.01
CA TYR A 75 -3.93 10.18 7.29
C TYR A 75 -3.07 11.16 8.09
N ARG A 76 -2.13 11.85 7.44
CA ARG A 76 -1.28 12.86 8.10
C ARG A 76 -2.07 14.07 8.60
N SER A 77 -3.07 14.54 7.85
CA SER A 77 -3.93 15.63 8.30
C SER A 77 -4.80 15.20 9.48
N GLY A 78 -5.37 13.99 9.45
CA GLY A 78 -6.18 13.47 10.56
C GLY A 78 -5.38 13.29 11.84
N GLU A 79 -4.11 12.88 11.75
CA GLU A 79 -3.20 12.79 12.91
C GLU A 79 -2.85 14.16 13.51
N SER A 80 -2.80 15.20 12.68
CA SER A 80 -2.51 16.56 13.15
C SER A 80 -3.67 17.16 13.94
N ASP A 81 -4.90 16.81 13.59
CA ASP A 81 -6.12 17.29 14.26
C ASP A 81 -6.40 16.55 15.59
N GLU A 82 -5.95 15.30 15.74
CA GLU A 82 -6.10 14.53 17.00
C GLU A 82 -5.02 14.87 18.05
N ALA A 83 -3.89 15.46 17.62
CA ALA A 83 -2.77 15.83 18.48
C ALA A 83 -2.80 17.30 18.97
N ALA A 84 -3.85 18.06 18.62
CA ALA A 84 -4.05 19.48 18.99
C ALA A 84 -5.13 19.65 20.05
#